data_AF-A0A843HP12-F1
#
_entry.id   AF-A0A843HP12-F1
#
_cell.length_a   1.000
_cell.length_b   1.000
_cell.length_c   1.000
_cell.angle_alpha   90.00
_cell.angle_beta   90.00
_cell.angle_gamma   90.00
#
_symmetry.space_group_name_H-M   'P 1'
#
loop_
_entity.id
_entity.type
_entity.pdbx_description
1 polymer ?
#
loop_
_entity_poly.entity_id
_entity_poly.type
_entity_poly.pdbx_seq_one_letter_code
_entity_poly.pdbx_strand_id
1 'polypeptide(L)'
;MARKFYGKQTFTATVNGNNYVINCYTQDTNYGFRHVAFLDNPDRYYETQLAKACYYNRTWESFRYETVLKSAIEKLPKADQEGLYNILIKKTAQEEHERCEKEFQAFEALFNKTSDTFKQAVDNSNLIMNSDEDVSMVKSLMALDIVFNS
;
A
#
# COMPACT_ATOMS: atom_id res chain seq x y z
N MET A 1 -13.45 -26.31 -9.15
CA MET A 1 -13.12 -25.72 -7.83
C MET A 1 -13.73 -24.33 -7.73
N ALA A 2 -14.44 -24.04 -6.65
CA ALA A 2 -14.87 -22.68 -6.34
C ALA A 2 -13.64 -21.81 -6.08
N ARG A 3 -13.57 -20.64 -6.73
CA ARG A 3 -12.49 -19.68 -6.56
C ARG A 3 -12.69 -18.92 -5.25
N LYS A 4 -11.62 -18.74 -4.47
CA LYS A 4 -11.69 -18.01 -3.20
C LYS A 4 -11.64 -16.51 -3.43
N PHE A 5 -12.50 -15.78 -2.72
CA PHE A 5 -12.45 -14.32 -2.61
C PHE A 5 -11.73 -13.94 -1.32
N TYR A 6 -10.94 -12.87 -1.37
CA TYR A 6 -10.21 -12.32 -0.23
C TYR A 6 -10.02 -10.81 -0.38
N GLY A 7 -9.68 -10.13 0.72
CA GLY A 7 -9.35 -8.69 0.71
C GLY A 7 -10.52 -7.79 0.32
N LYS A 8 -11.71 -7.97 0.90
CA LYS A 8 -12.88 -7.11 0.61
C LYS A 8 -12.58 -5.66 1.00
N GLN A 9 -12.82 -4.74 0.08
CA GLN A 9 -12.86 -3.30 0.35
C GLN A 9 -14.17 -2.71 -0.14
N THR A 10 -14.79 -1.88 0.68
CA THR A 10 -16.11 -1.29 0.40
C THR A 10 -15.93 0.20 0.17
N PHE A 11 -16.48 0.69 -0.93
CA PHE A 11 -16.42 2.09 -1.33
C PHE A 11 -17.83 2.65 -1.39
N THR A 12 -18.11 3.65 -0.56
CA THR A 12 -19.43 4.29 -0.48
C THR A 12 -19.35 5.74 -0.96
N ALA A 13 -20.25 6.14 -1.84
CA ALA A 13 -20.37 7.51 -2.30
C ALA A 13 -21.83 7.91 -2.50
N THR A 14 -22.13 9.17 -2.20
CA THR A 14 -23.44 9.77 -2.48
C THR A 14 -23.27 10.82 -3.57
N VAL A 15 -23.95 10.65 -4.70
CA VAL A 15 -23.89 11.57 -5.85
C VAL A 15 -25.31 11.85 -6.31
N ASN A 16 -25.68 13.12 -6.46
CA ASN A 16 -27.01 13.53 -6.93
C ASN A 16 -28.19 12.91 -6.15
N GLY A 17 -28.01 12.64 -4.86
CA GLY A 17 -29.02 11.99 -4.00
C GLY A 17 -29.07 10.46 -4.10
N ASN A 18 -28.29 9.86 -5.00
CA ASN A 18 -28.13 8.41 -5.13
C ASN A 18 -26.96 7.92 -4.27
N ASN A 19 -27.18 6.85 -3.51
CA ASN A 19 -26.14 6.18 -2.74
C ASN A 19 -25.57 5.00 -3.53
N TYR A 20 -24.28 5.04 -3.80
CA TYR A 20 -23.53 4.00 -4.47
C TYR A 20 -22.64 3.28 -3.46
N VAL A 21 -22.77 1.95 -3.41
CA VAL A 21 -21.92 1.08 -2.59
C VAL A 21 -21.25 0.09 -3.52
N ILE A 22 -19.93 0.20 -3.67
CA ILE A 22 -19.14 -0.67 -4.54
C ILE A 22 -18.24 -1.55 -3.66
N ASN A 23 -18.49 -2.86 -3.73
CA ASN A 23 -17.71 -3.88 -3.05
C ASN A 23 -16.64 -4.42 -4.01
N CYS A 24 -15.37 -4.19 -3.68
CA CYS A 24 -14.23 -4.71 -4.42
C CYS A 24 -13.65 -5.93 -3.71
N TYR A 25 -13.41 -6.99 -4.48
CA TYR A 25 -12.83 -8.23 -3.97
C TYR A 25 -11.64 -8.64 -4.83
N THR A 26 -10.65 -9.25 -4.17
CA THR A 26 -9.60 -9.99 -4.86
C THR A 26 -10.02 -11.44 -4.97
N GLN A 27 -9.77 -12.04 -6.11
CA GLN A 27 -10.09 -13.43 -6.39
C GLN A 27 -8.90 -14.13 -7.01
N ASP A 28 -8.63 -15.35 -6.53
CA ASP A 28 -7.54 -16.16 -7.05
C ASP A 28 -7.85 -16.70 -8.45
N THR A 29 -6.83 -16.81 -9.30
CA THR A 29 -6.96 -17.36 -10.66
C THR A 29 -5.81 -18.33 -10.95
N ASN A 30 -5.91 -19.18 -11.97
CA ASN A 30 -4.84 -20.15 -12.26
C ASN A 30 -3.50 -19.51 -12.66
N TYR A 31 -3.52 -18.25 -13.09
CA TYR A 31 -2.38 -17.57 -13.70
C TYR A 31 -1.99 -16.29 -12.96
N GLY A 32 -2.44 -16.13 -11.71
CA GLY A 32 -2.30 -14.89 -10.95
C GLY A 32 -3.56 -14.60 -10.14
N PHE A 33 -4.01 -13.35 -10.12
CA PHE A 33 -5.21 -12.95 -9.39
C PHE A 33 -6.03 -11.95 -10.20
N ARG A 34 -7.27 -11.72 -9.79
CA ARG A 34 -8.12 -10.70 -10.40
C ARG A 34 -8.84 -9.89 -9.35
N HIS A 35 -9.12 -8.64 -9.68
CA HIS A 35 -10.02 -7.78 -8.94
C HIS A 35 -11.39 -7.80 -9.56
N VAL A 36 -12.42 -7.80 -8.72
CA VAL A 36 -13.80 -7.77 -9.15
C VAL A 36 -14.54 -6.72 -8.34
N ALA A 37 -15.23 -5.82 -9.03
CA ALA A 37 -16.08 -4.80 -8.42
C ALA A 37 -17.54 -5.17 -8.59
N PHE A 38 -18.28 -5.13 -7.49
CA PHE A 38 -19.71 -5.37 -7.42
C PHE A 38 -20.41 -4.11 -6.94
N LEU A 39 -21.52 -3.76 -7.59
CA LEU A 39 -22.46 -2.78 -7.07
C LEU A 39 -23.43 -3.49 -6.13
N ASP A 40 -23.49 -3.03 -4.89
CA ASP A 40 -24.47 -3.49 -3.93
C ASP A 40 -25.79 -2.76 -4.18
N ASN A 41 -26.85 -3.53 -4.41
CA ASN A 41 -28.19 -2.99 -4.62
C ASN A 41 -29.02 -3.26 -3.37
N PRO A 42 -29.24 -2.25 -2.50
CA PRO A 42 -29.97 -2.46 -1.25
C PRO A 42 -31.40 -2.97 -1.49
N ASP A 43 -32.02 -2.56 -2.60
CA ASP A 43 -33.40 -2.93 -2.93
C ASP A 43 -33.57 -4.37 -3.43
N ARG A 44 -32.49 -5.00 -3.92
CA ARG A 44 -32.59 -6.29 -4.62
C ARG A 44 -31.90 -7.45 -3.91
N TYR A 45 -31.28 -7.21 -2.76
CA TYR A 45 -30.56 -8.22 -1.96
C TYR A 45 -29.52 -9.02 -2.77
N TYR A 46 -29.03 -8.49 -3.90
CA TYR A 46 -27.98 -9.10 -4.71
C TYR A 46 -26.98 -8.06 -5.21
N GLU A 47 -25.73 -8.50 -5.29
CA GLU A 47 -24.61 -7.74 -5.84
C GLU A 47 -24.55 -7.92 -7.36
N THR A 48 -24.45 -6.83 -8.10
CA THR A 48 -24.26 -6.87 -9.57
C THR A 48 -22.79 -6.67 -9.90
N GLN A 49 -22.16 -7.62 -10.59
CA GLN A 49 -20.78 -7.46 -11.01
C GLN A 49 -20.67 -6.35 -12.07
N LEU A 50 -19.98 -5.26 -11.74
CA LEU A 50 -19.73 -4.17 -12.68
C LEU A 50 -18.51 -4.47 -13.53
N ALA A 51 -17.35 -4.69 -12.91
CA ALA A 51 -16.09 -4.78 -13.64
C ALA A 51 -15.17 -5.86 -13.06
N LYS A 52 -14.16 -6.24 -13.86
CA LYS A 52 -13.07 -7.10 -13.44
C LYS A 52 -11.77 -6.65 -14.09
N ALA A 53 -10.67 -6.76 -13.37
CA ALA A 53 -9.32 -6.55 -13.88
C ALA A 53 -8.46 -7.76 -13.50
N CYS A 54 -7.72 -8.32 -14.46
CA CYS A 54 -6.93 -9.53 -14.24
C CYS A 54 -5.44 -9.18 -14.28
N TYR A 55 -4.67 -9.74 -13.36
CA TYR A 55 -3.26 -9.45 -13.20
C TYR A 55 -2.46 -10.74 -13.19
N TYR A 56 -1.43 -10.79 -14.02
CA TYR A 56 -0.54 -11.94 -14.13
C TYR A 56 0.44 -12.03 -12.93
N ASN A 57 0.88 -10.90 -12.40
CA ASN A 57 1.80 -10.81 -11.25
C ASN A 57 1.24 -9.88 -10.16
N ARG A 58 1.50 -10.19 -8.88
CA ARG A 58 1.11 -9.36 -7.72
C ARG A 58 1.93 -8.08 -7.68
N THR A 59 1.50 -7.06 -8.43
CA THR A 59 1.97 -5.69 -8.27
C THR A 59 1.05 -4.91 -7.32
N TRP A 60 1.54 -3.74 -6.89
CA TRP A 60 0.96 -2.76 -5.96
C TRP A 60 -0.56 -2.49 -6.10
N GLU A 61 -1.13 -2.77 -7.25
CA GLU A 61 -2.54 -2.56 -7.55
C GLU A 61 -3.49 -3.46 -6.74
N SER A 62 -2.97 -4.55 -6.14
CA SER A 62 -3.75 -5.50 -5.33
C SER A 62 -4.51 -4.86 -4.15
N PHE A 63 -4.10 -3.68 -3.70
CA PHE A 63 -4.67 -3.03 -2.52
C PHE A 63 -5.51 -1.80 -2.82
N ARG A 64 -5.44 -1.25 -4.05
CA ARG A 64 -6.04 0.05 -4.37
C ARG A 64 -7.29 -0.06 -5.22
N TYR A 65 -7.49 -1.20 -5.91
CA TYR A 65 -8.65 -1.46 -6.77
C TYR A 65 -8.94 -0.37 -7.83
N GLU A 66 -7.98 0.52 -8.11
CA GLU A 66 -8.22 1.75 -8.87
C GLU A 66 -8.72 1.47 -10.29
N THR A 67 -8.06 0.57 -11.02
CA THR A 67 -8.46 0.24 -12.40
C THR A 67 -9.83 -0.42 -12.46
N VAL A 68 -10.13 -1.32 -11.52
CA VAL A 68 -11.44 -1.97 -11.48
C VAL A 68 -12.54 -0.98 -11.09
N LEU A 69 -12.23 -0.01 -10.22
CA LEU A 69 -13.14 1.07 -9.84
C LEU A 69 -13.41 2.01 -11.02
N LYS A 70 -12.37 2.44 -11.75
CA LYS A 70 -12.53 3.24 -12.99
C LYS A 70 -13.46 2.54 -13.98
N SER A 71 -13.17 1.27 -14.25
CA SER A 71 -13.98 0.43 -15.14
C SER A 71 -15.41 0.21 -14.62
N ALA A 72 -15.62 0.21 -13.30
CA ALA A 72 -16.94 0.09 -12.69
C ALA A 72 -17.74 1.38 -12.82
N ILE A 73 -17.11 2.54 -12.59
CA ILE A 73 -17.73 3.87 -12.71
C ILE A 73 -18.17 4.13 -14.15
N GLU A 74 -17.36 3.76 -15.14
CA GLU A 74 -17.72 3.92 -16.57
C GLU A 74 -19.01 3.20 -16.97
N LYS A 75 -19.43 2.17 -16.21
CA LYS A 75 -20.66 1.41 -16.45
C LYS A 75 -21.88 2.00 -15.73
N LEU A 76 -21.67 2.96 -14.85
CA LEU A 76 -22.73 3.67 -14.14
C LEU A 76 -23.27 4.85 -14.98
N PRO A 77 -24.43 5.43 -14.63
CA PRO A 77 -25.01 6.53 -15.38
C PRO A 77 -24.04 7.70 -15.56
N LYS A 78 -23.90 8.20 -16.80
CA LYS A 78 -22.96 9.28 -17.15
C LYS A 78 -23.07 10.52 -16.28
N ALA A 79 -24.28 10.86 -15.83
CA ALA A 79 -24.52 12.01 -14.96
C ALA A 79 -23.80 11.91 -13.60
N ASP A 80 -23.55 10.69 -13.11
CA ASP A 80 -22.97 10.45 -11.79
C ASP A 80 -21.48 10.08 -11.87
N GLN A 81 -20.96 9.78 -13.07
CA GLN A 81 -19.58 9.29 -13.27
C GLN A 81 -18.52 10.24 -12.73
N GLU A 82 -18.62 11.53 -13.03
CA GLU A 82 -17.61 12.52 -12.62
C GLU A 82 -17.58 12.71 -11.10
N GLY A 83 -18.76 12.77 -10.46
CA GLY A 83 -18.88 12.85 -9.01
C GLY A 83 -18.29 11.60 -8.34
N LEU A 84 -18.61 10.42 -8.87
CA LEU A 84 -18.07 9.16 -8.38
C LEU A 84 -16.56 9.06 -8.55
N TYR A 85 -16.01 9.52 -9.67
CA TYR A 85 -14.57 9.54 -9.90
C TYR A 85 -13.84 10.42 -8.87
N ASN A 86 -14.35 11.62 -8.63
CA ASN A 86 -13.73 12.55 -7.68
C ASN A 86 -13.80 12.02 -6.23
N ILE A 87 -14.92 11.43 -5.83
CA ILE A 87 -15.10 10.92 -4.47
C ILE A 87 -14.35 9.60 -4.26
N LEU A 88 -14.50 8.63 -5.15
CA LEU A 88 -14.00 7.27 -4.92
C LEU A 88 -12.53 7.08 -5.28
N ILE A 89 -12.00 7.84 -6.24
CA ILE A 89 -10.63 7.67 -6.73
C ILE A 89 -9.72 8.80 -6.24
N LYS A 90 -10.10 10.07 -6.45
CA LYS A 90 -9.20 11.18 -6.06
C LYS A 90 -9.08 11.32 -4.55
N LYS A 91 -10.19 11.25 -3.80
CA LYS A 91 -10.17 11.36 -2.34
C LYS A 91 -9.37 10.22 -1.70
N THR A 92 -9.59 8.99 -2.16
CA THR A 92 -8.85 7.83 -1.65
C THR A 92 -7.36 7.91 -2.00
N ALA A 93 -7.01 8.39 -3.19
CA ALA A 93 -5.62 8.65 -3.55
C ALA A 93 -4.95 9.69 -2.63
N GLN A 94 -5.68 10.76 -2.28
CA GLN A 94 -5.19 11.82 -1.40
C GLN A 94 -4.95 11.33 0.03
N GLU A 95 -5.93 10.65 0.64
CA GLU A 95 -5.81 10.09 2.01
C GLU A 95 -4.61 9.15 2.13
N GLU A 96 -4.36 8.37 1.08
CA GLU A 96 -3.26 7.44 1.02
C GLU A 96 -1.90 8.11 0.82
N HIS A 97 -1.84 9.17 0.01
CA HIS A 97 -0.63 9.98 -0.14
C HIS A 97 -0.24 10.58 1.21
N GLU A 98 -1.22 11.12 1.94
CA GLU A 98 -1.02 11.66 3.29
C GLU A 98 -0.56 10.59 4.29
N ARG A 99 -1.03 9.34 4.16
CA ARG A 99 -0.53 8.23 5.00
C ARG A 99 0.92 7.89 4.69
N CYS A 100 1.26 7.71 3.41
CA CYS A 100 2.63 7.36 3.00
C CYS A 100 3.62 8.42 3.43
N GLU A 101 3.24 9.70 3.32
CA GLU A 101 4.08 10.82 3.73
C GLU A 101 4.39 10.78 5.24
N LYS A 102 3.39 10.50 6.08
CA LYS A 102 3.59 10.35 7.53
C LYS A 102 4.50 9.17 7.88
N GLU A 103 4.30 8.04 7.20
CA GLU A 103 5.15 6.85 7.40
C GLU A 103 6.60 7.13 7.00
N PHE A 104 6.79 7.86 5.90
CA PHE A 104 8.12 8.24 5.43
C PHE A 104 8.80 9.21 6.39
N GLN A 105 8.11 10.24 6.88
CA GLN A 105 8.65 11.18 7.87
C GLN A 105 9.01 10.49 9.19
N ALA A 106 8.19 9.53 9.65
CA ALA A 106 8.49 8.73 10.82
C ALA A 106 9.74 7.87 10.61
N PHE A 107 9.90 7.29 9.42
CA PHE A 107 11.09 6.54 9.05
C PHE A 107 12.34 7.44 9.02
N GLU A 108 12.28 8.61 8.39
CA GLU A 108 13.40 9.55 8.36
C GLU A 108 13.83 9.98 9.77
N ALA A 109 12.88 10.24 10.67
CA ALA A 109 13.18 10.57 12.06
C ALA A 109 13.89 9.42 12.80
N LEU A 110 13.43 8.18 12.59
CA LEU A 110 14.06 7.00 13.17
C LEU A 110 15.46 6.76 12.59
N PHE A 111 15.62 6.92 11.28
CA PHE A 111 16.88 6.78 10.58
C PHE A 111 17.91 7.81 11.05
N ASN A 112 17.52 9.08 11.17
CA ASN A 112 18.40 10.13 11.67
C ASN A 112 18.80 9.87 13.13
N LYS A 113 17.86 9.46 13.98
CA LYS A 113 18.16 9.09 15.37
C LYS A 113 19.16 7.94 15.46
N THR A 114 18.97 6.89 14.66
CA THR A 114 19.91 5.75 14.63
C THR A 114 21.27 6.15 14.09
N SER A 115 21.31 6.97 13.04
CA SER A 115 22.56 7.53 12.51
C SER A 115 23.32 8.37 13.55
N ASP A 116 22.62 9.18 14.34
CA ASP A 116 23.25 10.02 15.37
C ASP A 116 23.78 9.18 16.53
N THR A 117 23.04 8.14 16.95
CA THR A 117 23.54 7.19 17.95
C THR A 117 24.77 6.44 17.45
N PHE A 118 24.82 6.10 16.16
CA PHE A 118 25.98 5.45 15.56
C PHE A 118 27.19 6.39 15.54
N LYS A 119 27.01 7.65 15.13
CA LYS A 119 28.08 8.67 15.20
C LYS A 119 28.59 8.87 16.62
N GLN A 120 27.69 9.01 17.59
CA GLN A 120 28.08 9.13 19.00
C GLN A 120 28.78 7.89 19.53
N ALA A 121 28.37 6.68 19.14
CA ALA A 121 29.07 5.45 19.51
C ALA A 121 30.48 5.39 18.91
N VAL A 122 30.65 5.83 17.66
CA VAL A 122 31.95 5.94 17.00
C VAL A 122 32.83 6.98 17.71
N ASP A 123 32.29 8.17 18.01
CA ASP A 123 33.03 9.24 18.70
C ASP A 123 33.42 8.85 20.14
N ASN A 124 32.53 8.15 20.85
CA ASN A 124 32.81 7.60 22.18
C ASN A 124 33.75 6.39 22.14
N SER A 125 33.83 5.70 20.99
CA SER A 125 34.79 4.63 20.72
C SER A 125 36.16 5.14 20.26
N ASN A 126 36.42 6.45 20.34
CA ASN A 126 37.78 6.97 20.53
C ASN A 126 38.33 6.49 21.89
N LEU A 127 38.45 5.16 22.05
CA LEU A 127 39.61 4.54 22.62
C LEU A 127 40.81 5.30 22.08
N ILE A 128 41.62 5.84 22.98
CA ILE A 128 42.94 6.33 22.64
C ILE A 128 43.68 5.10 22.09
N MET A 129 43.61 4.89 20.78
CA MET A 129 44.34 3.84 20.08
C MET A 129 45.79 4.29 20.07
N ASN A 130 46.54 3.80 21.06
CA ASN A 130 47.96 4.10 21.20
C ASN A 130 48.81 3.24 20.25
N SER A 131 48.21 2.31 19.50
CA SER A 131 48.91 1.43 18.57
C SER A 131 48.09 1.09 17.31
N ASP A 132 48.78 0.88 16.18
CA ASP A 132 48.19 0.55 14.88
C ASP A 132 47.44 -0.80 14.85
N GLU A 133 47.72 -1.71 15.79
CA GLU A 133 47.03 -3.01 15.91
C GLU A 133 45.58 -2.86 16.39
N ASP A 134 45.30 -1.89 17.26
CA ASP A 134 43.96 -1.64 17.79
C ASP A 134 42.99 -1.20 16.68
N VAL A 135 43.49 -0.41 15.72
CA VAL A 135 42.72 0.11 14.57
C VAL A 135 42.31 -1.01 13.61
N SER A 136 43.19 -1.99 13.43
CA SER A 136 42.97 -3.18 12.60
C SER A 136 41.87 -4.08 13.17
N MET A 137 41.87 -4.29 14.49
CA MET A 137 40.91 -5.18 15.15
C MET A 137 39.49 -4.61 15.15
N VAL A 138 39.33 -3.30 15.34
CA VAL A 138 38.02 -2.63 15.30
C VAL A 138 37.41 -2.65 13.90
N LYS A 139 38.20 -2.41 12.85
CA LYS A 139 37.73 -2.52 11.45
C LYS A 139 37.25 -3.92 11.11
N SER A 140 37.91 -4.94 11.66
CA SER A 140 37.54 -6.35 11.50
C SER A 140 36.20 -6.68 12.17
N LEU A 141 35.98 -6.17 13.38
CA LEU A 141 34.74 -6.34 14.14
C LEU A 141 33.54 -5.62 13.49
N MET A 142 33.74 -4.39 13.00
CA MET A 142 32.68 -3.65 12.30
C MET A 142 32.27 -4.33 10.98
N ALA A 143 33.21 -4.94 10.26
CA ALA A 143 32.91 -5.72 9.06
C ALA A 143 32.14 -7.01 9.36
N LEU A 144 32.32 -7.60 10.55
CA LEU A 144 31.59 -8.79 10.99
C LEU A 144 30.15 -8.47 11.40
N ASP A 145 29.90 -7.39 12.14
CA ASP A 145 28.54 -7.04 12.58
C ASP A 145 27.61 -6.65 11.43
N ILE A 146 28.15 -6.10 10.34
CA ILE A 146 27.39 -5.80 9.12
C ILE A 146 26.99 -7.09 8.38
N VAL A 147 27.77 -8.16 8.49
CA VAL A 147 27.53 -9.45 7.82
C VAL A 147 26.61 -10.36 8.64
N PHE A 148 26.59 -10.24 9.97
CA PHE A 148 25.78 -11.09 10.85
C PHE A 148 24.37 -10.55 11.15
N ASN A 149 24.09 -9.27 10.87
CA ASN A 149 22.77 -8.65 11.07
C ASN A 149 22.05 -8.24 9.77
N SER A 150 22.57 -8.63 8.59
CA SER A 150 21.91 -8.52 7.28
C SER A 150 21.20 -9.82 6.90
#